data_AF-A0A3S0SY21-F1
#
_entry.id   AF-A0A3S0SY21-F1
#
_cell.length_a   1.000
_cell.length_b   1.000
_cell.length_c   1.000
_cell.angle_alpha   90.00
_cell.angle_beta   90.00
_cell.angle_gamma   90.00
#
_symmetry.space_group_name_H-M   'P 1'
#
loop_
_entity.id
_entity.type
_entity.pdbx_description
1 polymer ?
#
loop_
_entity_poly.entity_id
_entity_poly.type
_entity_poly.pdbx_seq_one_letter_code
_entity_poly.pdbx_strand_id
1 'polypeptide(L)' 'MKKQTKLYKQRLEYLVNIINQCLPTKIPLFMLKKALKHLLKKENINLQILTEKEFLILNEKLKNKFLKIESESD' A
#
# COMPACT_ATOMS: atom_id res chain seq x y z
N MET A 1 -15.10 7.76 15.39
CA MET A 1 -14.14 7.11 14.47
C MET A 1 -14.63 5.71 14.15
N LYS A 2 -14.94 5.37 12.88
CA LYS A 2 -15.30 3.98 12.51
C LYS A 2 -14.13 3.07 12.91
N LYS A 3 -14.36 2.05 13.75
CA LYS A 3 -13.34 1.05 14.13
C LYS A 3 -12.81 0.41 12.85
N GLN A 4 -11.49 0.35 12.69
CA GLN A 4 -10.87 -0.37 11.58
C GLN A 4 -11.16 -1.86 11.73
N THR A 5 -11.71 -2.48 10.68
CA THR A 5 -11.99 -3.92 10.67
C THR A 5 -10.68 -4.72 10.65
N LYS A 6 -10.74 -5.98 11.08
CA LYS A 6 -9.62 -6.93 11.00
C LYS A 6 -9.06 -7.02 9.58
N LEU A 7 -9.96 -7.09 8.59
CA LEU A 7 -9.63 -7.15 7.17
C LEU A 7 -8.84 -5.93 6.68
N TYR A 8 -9.21 -4.72 7.12
CA TYR A 8 -8.46 -3.51 6.78
C TYR A 8 -7.00 -3.59 7.24
N LYS A 9 -6.80 -4.00 8.50
CA LYS A 9 -5.45 -4.08 9.08
C LYS A 9 -4.60 -5.10 8.32
N GLN A 10 -5.15 -6.27 8.03
CA GLN A 10 -4.47 -7.32 7.26
C GLN A 10 -4.09 -6.85 5.86
N ARG A 11 -5.03 -6.25 5.12
CA ARG A 11 -4.78 -5.73 3.77
C ARG A 11 -3.76 -4.60 3.77
N LEU A 12 -3.83 -3.69 4.74
CA LEU A 12 -2.87 -2.60 4.87
C LEU A 12 -1.46 -3.12 5.17
N GLU A 13 -1.35 -4.08 6.09
CA GLU A 13 -0.06 -4.68 6.48
C GLU A 13 0.57 -5.46 5.32
N TYR A 14 -0.24 -6.19 4.56
CA TYR A 14 0.18 -6.84 3.33
C TYR A 14 0.77 -5.83 2.33
N LEU A 15 0.06 -4.75 2.03
CA LEU A 15 0.53 -3.72 1.10
C LEU A 15 1.81 -3.03 1.58
N VAL A 16 1.93 -2.74 2.88
CA VAL A 16 3.16 -2.17 3.46
C VAL A 16 4.34 -3.11 3.28
N ASN A 17 4.17 -4.41 3.51
CA ASN A 17 5.24 -5.39 3.35
C ASN A 17 5.69 -5.51 1.89
N ILE A 18 4.74 -5.51 0.96
CA ILE A 18 5.04 -5.53 -0.48
C ILE A 18 5.86 -4.30 -0.88
N ILE A 19 5.43 -3.10 -0.49
CA ILE A 19 6.16 -1.86 -0.81
C ILE A 19 7.55 -1.88 -0.17
N ASN A 20 7.66 -2.34 1.09
CA ASN A 20 8.94 -2.46 1.77
C ASN A 20 9.91 -3.43 1.09
N GLN A 21 9.40 -4.49 0.42
CA GLN A 21 10.22 -5.40 -0.38
C GLN A 21 10.63 -4.81 -1.73
N CYS A 22 9.82 -3.92 -2.31
CA CYS A 22 10.11 -3.27 -3.58
C CYS A 22 11.04 -2.06 -3.44
N LEU A 23 11.26 -1.53 -2.23
CA LEU A 23 12.11 -0.36 -2.03
C LEU A 23 13.55 -0.77 -1.75
N PRO A 24 14.54 -0.21 -2.47
CA PRO A 24 15.96 -0.51 -2.22
C PRO A 24 16.43 0.04 -0.88
N THR A 25 15.82 1.15 -0.43
CA THR A 25 16.12 1.76 0.86
C THR A 25 15.17 1.24 1.94
N LYS A 26 15.73 0.76 3.06
CA LYS A 26 14.96 0.33 4.23
C LYS A 26 14.30 1.54 4.91
N ILE A 27 13.09 1.87 4.48
CA ILE A 27 12.25 2.87 5.14
C ILE A 27 11.59 2.23 6.38
N PRO A 28 11.53 2.93 7.53
CA PRO A 28 10.81 2.41 8.69
C PRO A 28 9.35 2.06 8.35
N LEU A 29 8.90 0.87 8.75
CA LEU A 29 7.55 0.37 8.44
C LEU A 29 6.43 1.32 8.91
N PHE A 30 6.63 2.03 10.01
CA PHE A 30 5.63 3.00 10.51
C PHE A 30 5.47 4.20 9.56
N MET A 31 6.55 4.64 8.89
CA MET A 31 6.53 5.70 7.89
C MET A 31 5.80 5.23 6.63
N LEU A 32 6.14 4.02 6.13
CA LEU A 32 5.45 3.41 4.99
C LEU A 32 3.95 3.26 5.26
N LYS A 33 3.59 2.79 6.46
CA LYS A 33 2.18 2.67 6.87
C LYS A 33 1.46 4.01 6.89
N LYS A 34 2.13 5.10 7.31
CA LYS A 34 1.55 6.45 7.32
C LYS A 34 1.38 7.00 5.90
N ALA A 35 2.41 6.85 5.06
CA ALA A 35 2.40 7.27 3.67
C ALA A 35 1.31 6.53 2.87
N LEU A 36 1.24 5.21 3.00
CA LEU A 36 0.23 4.40 2.33
C LEU A 36 -1.19 4.77 2.77
N LYS A 37 -1.43 4.97 4.07
CA LYS A 37 -2.72 5.47 4.55
C LYS A 37 -3.10 6.82 3.94
N HIS A 38 -2.13 7.72 3.80
CA HIS A 38 -2.37 9.02 3.21
C HIS A 38 -2.71 8.91 1.72
N LEU A 39 -1.97 8.08 0.98
CA LEU A 39 -2.22 7.80 -0.44
C LEU A 39 -3.60 7.19 -0.66
N LEU A 40 -3.96 6.16 0.11
CA LEU A 40 -5.29 5.53 0.03
C LEU A 40 -6.41 6.54 0.30
N LYS A 41 -6.21 7.45 1.27
CA LYS A 41 -7.18 8.53 1.54
C LYS A 41 -7.28 9.52 0.39
N LYS A 42 -6.13 9.91 -0.21
CA LYS A 42 -6.08 10.85 -1.33
C LYS A 42 -6.76 10.29 -2.59
N GLU A 43 -6.57 8.99 -2.85
CA GLU A 43 -7.17 8.29 -3.99
C GLU A 43 -8.59 7.77 -3.68
N ASN A 44 -9.14 8.10 -2.50
CA ASN A 44 -10.46 7.66 -2.02
C ASN A 44 -10.65 6.12 -2.03
N ILE A 45 -9.57 5.38 -1.78
CA ILE A 45 -9.56 3.92 -1.77
C ILE A 45 -9.84 3.42 -0.36
N ASN A 46 -10.90 2.63 -0.23
CA ASN A 46 -11.25 1.97 1.03
C ASN A 46 -10.97 0.45 0.96
N LEU A 47 -9.86 0.03 1.57
CA LEU A 47 -9.45 -1.38 1.61
C LEU A 47 -10.47 -2.33 2.25
N GLN A 48 -11.46 -1.84 3.00
CA GLN A 48 -12.49 -2.69 3.61
C GLN A 48 -13.53 -3.18 2.62
N ILE A 49 -13.80 -2.39 1.58
CA ILE A 49 -14.90 -2.63 0.64
C ILE A 49 -14.43 -3.18 -0.70
N LEU A 50 -13.11 -3.14 -0.97
CA LEU A 50 -12.56 -3.74 -2.17
C LEU A 50 -12.86 -5.25 -2.22
N THR A 51 -13.29 -5.71 -3.38
CA THR A 51 -13.26 -7.13 -3.73
C THR A 51 -11.82 -7.64 -3.78
N GLU A 52 -11.65 -8.95 -3.77
CA GLU A 52 -10.33 -9.56 -3.86
C GLU A 52 -9.62 -9.23 -5.18
N LYS A 53 -10.35 -9.21 -6.30
CA LYS A 53 -9.82 -8.79 -7.61
C LYS A 53 -9.34 -7.34 -7.59
N GLU A 54 -10.14 -6.42 -7.07
CA GLU A 54 -9.74 -5.01 -6.98
C GLU A 54 -8.52 -4.81 -6.05
N PHE A 55 -8.45 -5.60 -4.98
CA PHE A 55 -7.30 -5.58 -4.08
C PHE A 55 -6.02 -6.07 -4.76
N LEU A 56 -6.09 -7.12 -5.59
CA LEU A 56 -4.95 -7.59 -6.39
C LEU A 56 -4.51 -6.55 -7.43
N ILE A 57 -5.46 -5.91 -8.13
CA ILE A 57 -5.14 -4.83 -9.07
C ILE A 57 -4.44 -3.66 -8.36
N LEU A 58 -4.92 -3.28 -7.17
CA LEU A 58 -4.28 -2.24 -6.35
C LEU A 58 -2.85 -2.64 -5.96
N ASN A 59 -2.64 -3.90 -5.58
CA ASN A 59 -1.33 -4.43 -5.23
C ASN A 59 -0.34 -4.33 -6.39
N GLU A 60 -0.73 -4.75 -7.59
CA GLU A 60 0.11 -4.63 -8.79
C GLU A 60 0.40 -3.18 -9.14
N LYS A 61 -0.60 -2.29 -9.08
CA LYS A 61 -0.40 -0.86 -9.31
C LYS A 61 0.61 -0.25 -8.35
N LEU A 62 0.52 -0.60 -7.06
CA LEU A 62 1.47 -0.13 -6.06
C LEU A 62 2.87 -0.69 -6.32
N LYS A 63 3.02 -1.99 -6.58
CA LYS A 63 4.31 -2.59 -6.97
C LYS A 63 4.92 -1.84 -8.16
N ASN A 64 4.18 -1.69 -9.25
CA ASN A 64 4.67 -1.02 -10.44
C ASN A 64 5.04 0.44 -10.18
N LYS A 65 4.26 1.15 -9.36
CA LYS A 65 4.56 2.54 -9.00
C LYS A 65 5.86 2.67 -8.20
N PHE A 66 6.11 1.78 -7.25
CA PHE A 66 7.32 1.82 -6.42
C PHE A 66 8.54 1.22 -7.12
N LEU A 67 8.36 0.24 -8.01
CA LEU A 67 9.41 -0.27 -8.90
C LEU A 67 9.75 0.73 -10.01
N LYS A 68 8.79 1.48 -10.56
CA LYS A 68 9.09 2.47 -11.61
C LYS A 68 9.85 3.69 -11.08
N ILE A 69 9.68 4.02 -9.79
CA ILE A 69 10.55 4.99 -9.10
C ILE A 69 12.02 4.51 -9.14
N GLU A 70 12.28 3.19 -9.10
CA GLU A 70 13.62 2.63 -9.28
C GLU A 70 14.18 2.96 -10.68
N SER A 71 13.38 2.75 -11.73
CA SER A 71 13.83 2.91 -13.13
C SER A 71 13.99 4.36 -13.62
N GLU A 72 13.40 5.33 -12.92
CA GLU A 72 13.57 6.78 -13.23
C GLU A 72 14.65 7.44 -12.34
N SER A 73 15.23 6.70 -11.39
CA SER A 73 16.27 7.18 -10.47
C SER A 73 17.70 6.80 -10.89
N ASP A 74 17.84 6.02 -11.97
CA ASP A 74 19.10 5.74 -12.69
C ASP A 74 19.26 6.70 -13.89
#